data_AF-A0A7H2BLW3-F1
#
_entry.id   AF-A0A7H2BLW3-F1
#
_cell.length_a   1.000
_cell.length_b   1.000
_cell.length_c   1.000
_cell.angle_alpha   90.00
_cell.angle_beta   90.00
_cell.angle_gamma   90.00
#
_symmetry.space_group_name_H-M   'P 1'
#
loop_
_entity.id
_entity.type
_entity.pdbx_description
1 polymer ?
#
loop_
_entity_poly.entity_id
_entity_poly.type
_entity_poly.pdbx_seq_one_letter_code
_entity_poly.pdbx_strand_id
1 'polypeptide(L)'
;MSTENENKETVVEEEAKVESPVDETVTDSAGEVSSQEDEELGEGGLNALKAERKENADLRKTVKALKSDYSALADKNTELLEQLTELQSAREAAEKRALVSEAASRHKLPDELRRFVVGDTADEIEESAEVLGKHLSSRNPLGHDFLPGDRDDSDVKIVAGRERANREFKKYL
;
A
#
# COMPACT_ATOMS: atom_id res chain seq x y z
N MET A 1 -41.22 -18.75 20.76
CA MET A 1 -41.26 -19.36 19.42
C MET A 1 -40.05 -18.81 18.69
N SER A 2 -39.01 -19.64 18.62
CA SER A 2 -37.66 -19.35 18.16
C SER A 2 -37.59 -19.20 16.64
N THR A 3 -36.62 -18.42 16.13
CA THR A 3 -35.44 -18.94 15.39
C THR A 3 -34.57 -17.78 14.90
N GLU A 4 -33.55 -17.45 15.68
CA GLU A 4 -32.29 -16.90 15.17
C GLU A 4 -31.50 -18.07 14.59
N ASN A 5 -30.99 -17.94 13.37
CA ASN A 5 -30.11 -18.94 12.78
C ASN A 5 -28.80 -18.26 12.36
N GLU A 6 -27.87 -18.21 13.30
CA GLU A 6 -26.47 -17.82 13.08
C GLU A 6 -25.73 -18.98 12.41
N ASN A 7 -25.53 -18.92 11.10
CA ASN A 7 -24.60 -19.81 10.42
C ASN A 7 -23.18 -19.22 10.44
N LYS A 8 -22.39 -19.67 11.42
CA LYS A 8 -20.93 -19.61 11.41
C LYS A 8 -20.43 -20.75 10.51
N GLU A 9 -19.91 -20.42 9.35
CA GLU A 9 -19.28 -21.39 8.44
C GLU A 9 -17.82 -21.56 8.85
N THR A 10 -17.54 -22.63 9.59
CA THR A 10 -16.20 -23.11 9.89
C THR A 10 -15.67 -23.88 8.68
N VAL A 11 -14.55 -23.42 8.13
CA VAL A 11 -13.74 -24.16 7.14
C VAL A 11 -13.26 -25.45 7.79
N VAL A 12 -13.70 -26.59 7.25
CA VAL A 12 -13.17 -27.92 7.58
C VAL A 12 -12.46 -28.43 6.33
N GLU A 13 -11.14 -28.53 6.43
CA GLU A 13 -10.28 -29.27 5.52
C GLU A 13 -10.63 -30.77 5.65
N GLU A 14 -11.15 -31.36 4.58
CA GLU A 14 -11.50 -32.78 4.52
C GLU A 14 -10.37 -33.55 3.79
N GLU A 15 -9.38 -34.02 4.56
CA GLU A 15 -8.48 -35.09 4.13
C GLU A 15 -9.20 -36.45 4.27
N ALA A 16 -9.60 -37.04 3.15
CA ALA A 16 -10.14 -38.39 3.11
C ALA A 16 -9.03 -39.43 3.36
N LYS A 17 -8.97 -39.98 4.58
CA LYS A 17 -8.18 -41.17 4.92
C LYS A 17 -9.11 -42.35 5.22
N VAL A 18 -9.37 -43.15 4.18
CA VAL A 18 -10.18 -44.38 4.28
C VAL A 18 -9.31 -45.53 4.77
N GLU A 19 -9.62 -45.95 6.00
CA GLU A 19 -9.68 -47.30 6.57
C GLU A 19 -8.66 -48.38 6.20
N SER A 20 -8.08 -48.97 7.25
CA SER A 20 -7.61 -50.36 7.25
C SER A 20 -8.12 -51.07 8.51
N PRO A 21 -8.98 -52.09 8.42
CA PRO A 21 -9.09 -53.09 9.47
C PRO A 21 -8.11 -54.23 9.20
N VAL A 22 -7.34 -54.56 10.23
CA VAL A 22 -6.46 -55.73 10.32
C VAL A 22 -7.34 -56.98 10.46
N ASP A 23 -7.11 -57.99 9.63
CA ASP A 23 -7.54 -59.37 9.92
C ASP A 23 -6.37 -60.31 9.67
N GLU A 24 -5.89 -60.92 10.75
CA GLU A 24 -4.87 -61.95 10.77
C GLU A 24 -5.51 -63.29 10.37
N THR A 25 -5.06 -63.92 9.30
CA THR A 25 -4.89 -65.39 9.28
C THR A 25 -3.74 -65.77 8.36
N VAL A 26 -2.64 -66.17 8.99
CA VAL A 26 -1.55 -66.93 8.37
C VAL A 26 -2.01 -68.37 8.24
N THR A 27 -2.12 -68.86 7.01
CA THR A 27 -1.97 -70.28 6.70
C THR A 27 -0.95 -70.43 5.59
N ASP A 28 0.23 -70.91 5.96
CA ASP A 28 1.23 -71.43 5.04
C ASP A 28 0.60 -72.51 4.15
N SER A 29 0.57 -72.27 2.84
CA SER A 29 0.52 -73.35 1.87
C SER A 29 1.69 -73.14 0.92
N ALA A 30 2.69 -74.00 1.09
CA ALA A 30 3.83 -74.13 0.21
C ALA A 30 3.33 -74.47 -1.21
N GLY A 31 3.15 -73.42 -2.00
CA GLY A 31 2.93 -73.48 -3.43
C GLY A 31 4.26 -73.21 -4.13
N GLU A 32 4.86 -74.28 -4.62
CA GLU A 32 5.93 -74.34 -5.62
C GLU A 32 6.09 -73.03 -6.42
N VAL A 33 7.19 -72.31 -6.19
CA VAL A 33 7.56 -71.15 -7.00
C VAL A 33 8.04 -71.70 -8.34
N SER A 34 7.08 -72.03 -9.21
CA SER A 34 7.35 -72.32 -10.61
C SER A 34 8.02 -71.08 -11.17
N SER A 35 9.24 -71.26 -11.66
CA SER A 35 10.00 -70.29 -12.41
C SER A 35 9.23 -70.01 -13.71
N GLN A 36 8.23 -69.15 -13.64
CA GLN A 36 7.62 -68.57 -14.83
C GLN A 36 8.66 -67.59 -15.36
N GLU A 37 9.44 -68.06 -16.31
CA GLU A 37 10.13 -67.23 -17.28
C GLU A 37 9.17 -66.11 -17.69
N ASP A 38 9.59 -64.84 -17.59
CA ASP A 38 8.80 -63.67 -17.98
C ASP A 38 8.26 -63.89 -19.39
N GLU A 39 7.02 -64.38 -19.46
CA GLU A 39 6.37 -64.76 -20.71
C GLU A 39 6.20 -63.47 -21.51
N GLU A 40 6.81 -63.40 -22.70
CA GLU A 40 6.72 -62.24 -23.58
C GLU A 40 5.25 -61.82 -23.69
N LEU A 41 4.96 -60.56 -23.33
CA LEU A 41 3.61 -60.00 -23.41
C LEU A 41 3.02 -60.35 -24.79
N GLY A 42 1.98 -61.18 -24.81
CA GLY A 42 1.29 -61.52 -26.05
C GLY A 42 0.80 -60.27 -26.80
N GLU A 43 0.41 -60.41 -28.08
CA GLU A 43 0.08 -59.26 -28.94
C GLU A 43 -0.92 -58.26 -28.32
N GLY A 44 -1.88 -58.75 -27.53
CA GLY A 44 -2.80 -57.89 -26.77
C GLY A 44 -2.13 -57.05 -25.68
N GLY A 45 -1.18 -57.61 -24.94
CA GLY A 45 -0.40 -56.92 -23.91
C GLY A 45 0.55 -55.89 -24.49
N LEU A 46 1.20 -56.20 -25.62
CA LEU A 46 2.04 -55.23 -26.35
C LEU A 46 1.23 -54.05 -26.91
N ASN A 47 0.01 -54.30 -27.39
CA ASN A 47 -0.89 -53.24 -27.86
C ASN A 47 -1.41 -52.37 -26.71
N ALA A 48 -1.78 -52.96 -25.57
CA ALA A 48 -2.16 -52.22 -24.37
C ALA A 48 -0.99 -51.34 -23.86
N LEU A 49 0.23 -51.89 -23.80
CA LEU A 49 1.42 -51.14 -23.39
C LEU A 49 1.73 -49.97 -24.34
N LYS A 50 1.52 -50.14 -25.65
CA LYS A 50 1.68 -49.05 -26.63
C LYS A 50 0.61 -47.97 -26.46
N ALA A 51 -0.63 -48.35 -26.19
CA ALA A 51 -1.71 -47.41 -25.92
C ALA A 51 -1.43 -46.59 -24.65
N GLU A 52 -1.05 -47.25 -23.56
CA GLU A 52 -0.64 -46.63 -22.29
C GLU A 52 0.55 -45.68 -22.45
N ARG A 53 1.56 -46.08 -23.23
CA ARG A 53 2.72 -45.21 -23.51
C ARG A 53 2.32 -43.97 -24.30
N LYS A 54 1.38 -44.10 -25.25
CA LYS A 54 0.88 -42.98 -26.04
C LYS A 54 0.07 -42.02 -25.16
N GLU A 55 -0.82 -42.56 -24.33
CA GLU A 55 -1.62 -41.77 -23.38
C GLU A 55 -0.72 -41.03 -22.39
N ASN A 56 0.27 -41.70 -21.80
CA ASN A 56 1.27 -41.06 -20.94
C ASN A 56 2.04 -39.93 -21.65
N ALA A 57 2.39 -40.11 -22.93
CA ALA A 57 3.06 -39.08 -23.71
C ALA A 57 2.16 -37.86 -23.92
N ASP A 58 0.86 -38.06 -24.17
CA ASP A 58 -0.10 -36.99 -24.37
C ASP A 58 -0.47 -36.28 -23.04
N LEU A 59 -0.58 -37.02 -21.94
CA LEU A 59 -0.71 -36.46 -20.58
C LEU A 59 0.52 -35.61 -20.20
N ARG A 60 1.73 -36.06 -20.51
CA ARG A 60 2.95 -35.25 -20.27
C ARG A 60 2.96 -33.95 -21.07
N LYS A 61 2.45 -33.97 -22.30
CA LYS A 61 2.33 -32.74 -23.12
C LYS A 61 1.30 -31.79 -22.53
N THR A 62 0.13 -32.28 -22.11
CA THR A 62 -0.91 -31.43 -21.52
C THR A 62 -0.46 -30.84 -20.19
N VAL A 63 0.19 -31.62 -19.32
CA VAL A 63 0.77 -31.09 -18.08
C VAL A 63 1.82 -30.01 -18.36
N LYS A 64 2.66 -30.19 -19.38
CA LYS A 64 3.64 -29.18 -19.77
C LYS A 64 2.97 -27.89 -20.29
N ALA A 65 1.92 -28.03 -21.10
CA ALA A 65 1.16 -26.89 -21.60
C ALA A 65 0.47 -26.13 -20.45
N LEU A 66 -0.25 -26.85 -19.57
CA LEU A 66 -0.92 -26.26 -18.41
C LEU A 66 0.06 -25.56 -17.45
N LYS A 67 1.26 -26.13 -17.23
CA LYS A 67 2.30 -25.47 -16.43
C LYS A 67 2.77 -24.17 -17.07
N SER A 68 2.92 -24.14 -18.39
CA SER A 68 3.31 -22.93 -19.13
C SER A 68 2.22 -21.86 -19.09
N ASP A 69 0.96 -22.27 -19.22
CA ASP A 69 -0.18 -21.34 -19.15
C ASP A 69 -0.32 -20.77 -17.74
N TYR A 70 -0.13 -21.61 -16.72
CA TYR A 70 -0.15 -21.19 -15.32
C TYR A 70 0.98 -20.19 -15.01
N SER A 71 2.21 -20.43 -15.48
CA SER A 71 3.30 -19.47 -15.27
C SER A 71 3.00 -18.14 -15.96
N ALA A 72 2.51 -18.17 -17.21
CA ALA A 72 2.15 -16.95 -17.93
C ALA A 72 1.00 -16.18 -17.26
N LEU A 73 0.05 -16.89 -16.63
CA LEU A 73 -1.03 -16.26 -15.87
C LEU A 73 -0.53 -15.66 -14.56
N ALA A 74 0.38 -16.36 -13.87
CA ALA A 74 1.00 -15.86 -12.64
C ALA A 74 1.78 -14.56 -12.90
N ASP A 75 2.60 -14.54 -13.96
CA ASP A 75 3.37 -13.35 -14.36
C ASP A 75 2.46 -12.15 -14.69
N LYS A 76 1.36 -12.39 -15.41
CA LYS A 76 0.36 -11.35 -15.68
C LYS A 76 -0.35 -10.85 -14.43
N ASN A 77 -0.64 -11.74 -13.49
CA ASN A 77 -1.28 -11.37 -12.23
C ASN A 77 -0.34 -10.46 -11.41
N THR A 78 0.95 -10.79 -11.34
CA THR A 78 1.93 -9.93 -10.68
C THR A 78 2.03 -8.55 -11.34
N GLU A 79 2.06 -8.48 -12.67
CA GLU A 79 2.09 -7.20 -13.39
C GLU A 79 0.82 -6.35 -13.14
N LEU A 80 -0.36 -6.99 -13.14
CA LEU A 80 -1.62 -6.31 -12.85
C LEU A 80 -1.69 -5.80 -11.41
N LEU A 81 -1.17 -6.56 -10.44
CA LEU A 81 -1.11 -6.13 -9.05
C LEU A 81 -0.20 -4.91 -8.89
N GLU A 82 0.97 -4.90 -9.54
CA GLU A 82 1.87 -3.74 -9.54
C GLU A 82 1.17 -2.50 -10.11
N GLN A 83 0.53 -2.62 -11.27
CA GLN A 83 -0.25 -1.52 -11.87
C GLN A 83 -1.37 -1.02 -10.97
N LEU A 84 -2.07 -1.93 -10.27
CA LEU A 84 -3.14 -1.58 -9.34
C LEU A 84 -2.58 -0.75 -8.17
N THR A 85 -1.46 -1.18 -7.59
CA THR A 85 -0.82 -0.44 -6.49
C THR A 85 -0.31 0.93 -6.92
N GLU A 86 0.25 1.04 -8.13
CA GLU A 86 0.70 2.32 -8.68
C GLU A 86 -0.49 3.27 -8.88
N LEU A 87 -1.58 2.79 -9.47
CA LEU A 87 -2.80 3.57 -9.66
C LEU A 87 -3.44 4.01 -8.34
N GLN A 88 -3.45 3.15 -7.32
CA GLN A 88 -3.92 3.50 -5.98
C GLN A 88 -3.07 4.62 -5.37
N SER A 89 -1.74 4.50 -5.42
CA SER A 89 -0.85 5.53 -4.90
C SER A 89 -1.00 6.88 -5.63
N ALA A 90 -1.17 6.84 -6.95
CA ALA A 90 -1.40 8.03 -7.77
C ALA A 90 -2.75 8.68 -7.44
N ARG A 91 -3.79 7.88 -7.23
CA ARG A 91 -5.12 8.36 -6.82
C ARG A 91 -5.07 9.02 -5.46
N GLU A 92 -4.48 8.37 -4.46
CA GLU A 92 -4.35 8.93 -3.10
C GLU A 92 -3.56 10.25 -3.11
N ALA A 93 -2.48 10.32 -3.87
CA ALA A 93 -1.72 11.55 -4.05
C ALA A 93 -2.53 12.66 -4.73
N ALA A 94 -3.37 12.32 -5.72
CA ALA A 94 -4.25 13.27 -6.39
C ALA A 94 -5.37 13.78 -5.46
N GLU A 95 -5.99 12.89 -4.67
CA GLU A 95 -6.99 13.24 -3.67
C GLU A 95 -6.41 14.15 -2.60
N LYS A 96 -5.22 13.84 -2.07
CA LYS A 96 -4.52 14.70 -1.11
C LYS A 96 -4.22 16.09 -1.69
N ARG A 97 -3.75 16.17 -2.95
CA ARG A 97 -3.51 17.47 -3.63
C ARG A 97 -4.80 18.27 -3.81
N ALA A 98 -5.92 17.61 -4.11
CA ALA A 98 -7.22 18.26 -4.23
C ALA A 98 -7.68 18.83 -2.88
N LEU A 99 -7.57 18.05 -1.80
CA LEU A 99 -7.89 18.51 -0.43
C LEU A 99 -7.03 19.69 -0.01
N VAL A 100 -5.71 19.62 -0.21
CA VAL A 100 -4.79 20.75 0.08
C VAL A 100 -5.17 21.98 -0.73
N SER A 101 -5.55 21.81 -2.00
CA SER A 101 -5.96 22.93 -2.86
C SER A 101 -7.27 23.58 -2.38
N GLU A 102 -8.22 22.76 -1.95
CA GLU A 102 -9.49 23.23 -1.41
C GLU A 102 -9.29 23.99 -0.09
N ALA A 103 -8.57 23.39 0.87
CA ALA A 103 -8.24 24.00 2.16
C ALA A 103 -7.48 25.31 1.99
N ALA A 104 -6.47 25.33 1.10
CA ALA A 104 -5.71 26.54 0.78
C ALA A 104 -6.61 27.64 0.22
N SER A 105 -7.59 27.29 -0.62
CA SER A 105 -8.54 28.26 -1.18
C SER A 105 -9.46 28.83 -0.11
N ARG A 106 -9.98 28.00 0.80
CA ARG A 106 -10.83 28.41 1.93
C ARG A 106 -10.11 29.40 2.86
N HIS A 107 -8.85 29.13 3.17
CA HIS A 107 -8.02 29.97 4.05
C HIS A 107 -7.21 31.06 3.32
N LYS A 108 -7.47 31.27 2.02
CA LYS A 108 -6.82 32.28 1.18
C LYS A 108 -5.29 32.21 1.21
N LEU A 109 -4.75 31.00 1.24
CA LEU A 109 -3.32 30.76 1.19
C LEU A 109 -2.76 31.02 -0.21
N PRO A 110 -1.65 31.77 -0.34
CA PRO A 110 -0.88 31.86 -1.58
C PRO A 110 -0.39 30.48 -2.06
N ASP A 111 -0.28 30.31 -3.38
CA ASP A 111 0.10 29.03 -3.99
C ASP A 111 1.47 28.51 -3.53
N GLU A 112 2.42 29.43 -3.30
CA GLU A 112 3.77 29.12 -2.79
C GLU A 112 3.76 28.46 -1.40
N LEU A 113 2.69 28.64 -0.64
CA LEU A 113 2.55 28.14 0.72
C LEU A 113 1.77 26.84 0.82
N ARG A 114 1.10 26.40 -0.26
CA ARG A 114 0.35 25.12 -0.30
C ARG A 114 1.23 23.92 0.03
N ARG A 115 2.51 23.97 -0.34
CA ARG A 115 3.51 22.93 -0.02
C ARG A 115 3.81 22.76 1.47
N PHE A 116 3.43 23.72 2.31
CA PHE A 116 3.61 23.67 3.76
C PHE A 116 2.34 23.22 4.49
N VAL A 117 1.23 23.00 3.77
CA VAL A 117 0.03 22.37 4.35
C VAL A 117 0.34 20.87 4.51
N VAL A 118 0.23 20.39 5.74
CA VAL A 118 0.57 19.01 6.13
C VAL A 118 -0.66 18.37 6.79
N GLY A 119 -0.76 17.06 6.69
CA GLY A 119 -1.86 16.26 7.24
C GLY A 119 -2.11 15.05 6.36
N ASP A 120 -2.62 13.98 6.96
CA ASP A 120 -3.00 12.76 6.24
C ASP A 120 -4.52 12.61 6.14
N THR A 121 -5.26 13.26 7.03
CA THR A 121 -6.72 13.37 6.97
C THR A 121 -7.17 14.75 6.50
N ALA A 122 -8.43 14.86 6.04
CA ALA A 122 -9.00 16.13 5.62
C ALA A 122 -9.02 17.16 6.76
N ASP A 123 -9.31 16.73 7.99
CA ASP A 123 -9.36 17.59 9.16
C ASP A 123 -7.98 18.16 9.51
N GLU A 124 -6.94 17.33 9.48
CA GLU A 124 -5.55 17.77 9.71
C GLU A 124 -5.07 18.75 8.65
N ILE A 125 -5.42 18.51 7.38
CA ILE A 125 -5.10 19.40 6.26
C ILE A 125 -5.78 20.76 6.43
N GLU A 126 -7.05 20.77 6.86
CA GLU A 126 -7.80 22.00 7.13
C GLU A 126 -7.19 22.77 8.31
N GLU A 127 -6.90 22.10 9.44
CA GLU A 127 -6.25 22.70 10.60
C GLU A 127 -4.88 23.31 10.24
N SER A 128 -4.06 22.58 9.49
CA SER A 128 -2.76 23.07 9.02
C SER A 128 -2.91 24.32 8.14
N ALA A 129 -3.87 24.31 7.21
CA ALA A 129 -4.14 25.44 6.34
C ALA A 129 -4.68 26.66 7.13
N GLU A 130 -5.53 26.42 8.13
CA GLU A 130 -6.08 27.46 9.00
C GLU A 130 -4.97 28.14 9.82
N VAL A 131 -4.07 27.35 10.43
CA VAL A 131 -2.93 27.86 11.20
C VAL A 131 -2.05 28.75 10.31
N LEU A 132 -1.71 28.29 9.10
CA LEU A 132 -0.95 29.08 8.15
C LEU A 132 -1.68 30.38 7.76
N GLY A 133 -2.98 30.32 7.51
CA GLY A 133 -3.81 31.48 7.15
C GLY A 133 -3.87 32.52 8.27
N LYS A 134 -3.98 32.08 9.53
CA LYS A 134 -3.94 32.95 10.72
C LYS A 134 -2.61 33.69 10.82
N HIS A 135 -1.48 33.01 10.58
CA HIS A 135 -0.15 33.63 10.62
C HIS A 135 0.09 34.65 9.49
N LEU A 136 -0.50 34.45 8.31
CA LEU A 136 -0.44 35.45 7.23
C LEU A 136 -1.30 36.67 7.54
N SER A 137 -2.50 36.46 8.08
CA SER A 137 -3.44 37.53 8.42
C SER A 137 -2.94 38.39 9.59
N SER A 138 -2.28 37.76 10.57
CA SER A 138 -1.64 38.46 11.70
C SER A 138 -0.32 39.16 11.30
N ARG A 139 0.27 38.80 10.16
CA ARG A 139 1.42 39.47 9.56
C ARG A 139 1.01 40.58 8.59
N ASN A 140 -0.10 41.27 8.87
CA ASN A 140 -0.32 42.65 8.44
C ASN A 140 0.32 43.61 9.47
N PRO A 141 1.62 43.95 9.38
CA PRO A 141 2.20 45.08 10.11
C PRO A 141 1.85 46.43 9.44
N LEU A 142 1.01 46.44 8.40
CA LEU A 142 0.56 47.68 7.73
C LEU A 142 -0.70 48.26 8.38
N GLY A 143 -0.75 48.20 9.71
CA GLY A 143 -1.55 49.09 10.54
C GLY A 143 -0.73 50.27 11.07
N HIS A 144 0.33 50.68 10.37
CA HIS A 144 0.92 52.00 10.56
C HIS A 144 0.80 52.74 9.24
N ASP A 145 -0.03 53.79 9.26
CA ASP A 145 -0.04 54.86 8.31
C ASP A 145 1.39 55.34 8.05
N PHE A 146 2.01 54.87 6.98
CA PHE A 146 3.12 55.59 6.34
C PHE A 146 2.56 56.25 5.10
N LEU A 147 1.62 57.18 5.33
CA LEU A 147 1.47 58.32 4.45
C LEU A 147 2.81 59.08 4.53
N PRO A 148 3.45 59.44 3.41
CA PRO A 148 4.63 60.29 3.42
C PRO A 148 4.18 61.72 3.78
N GLY A 149 3.97 61.98 5.07
CA GLY A 149 3.44 63.24 5.58
C GLY A 149 3.79 63.50 7.04
N ASP A 150 3.66 62.50 7.92
CA ASP A 150 3.88 62.70 9.35
C ASP A 150 5.21 62.07 9.79
N ARG A 151 6.29 62.81 9.56
CA ARG A 151 7.53 62.61 10.32
C ARG A 151 7.25 63.07 11.74
N ASP A 152 6.95 62.13 12.62
CA ASP A 152 7.05 62.35 14.05
C ASP A 152 8.45 62.89 14.38
N ASP A 153 8.49 63.95 15.19
CA ASP A 153 9.68 64.66 15.68
C ASP A 153 10.60 63.80 16.60
N SER A 154 10.71 62.49 16.35
CA SER A 154 11.59 61.59 17.10
C SER A 154 13.07 61.91 16.86
N ASP A 155 13.43 62.37 15.67
CA ASP A 155 14.82 62.74 15.34
C ASP A 155 15.27 63.99 16.09
N VAL A 156 14.36 64.95 16.33
CA VAL A 156 14.64 66.17 17.12
C VAL A 156 14.92 65.82 18.59
N LYS A 157 14.21 64.82 19.14
CA LYS A 157 14.41 64.36 20.53
C LYS A 157 15.71 63.59 20.70
N ILE A 158 16.12 62.79 19.72
CA ILE A 158 17.40 62.06 19.75
C ILE A 158 18.58 63.03 19.66
N VAL A 159 18.50 64.05 18.80
CA VAL A 159 19.54 65.08 18.69
C VAL A 159 19.60 65.93 19.97
N ALA A 160 18.47 66.36 20.52
CA ALA A 160 18.43 67.13 21.77
C ALA A 160 18.95 66.33 22.99
N GLY A 161 18.65 65.02 23.07
CA GLY A 161 19.20 64.13 24.10
C GLY A 161 20.72 63.97 23.98
N ARG A 162 21.22 63.83 22.75
CA ARG A 162 22.66 63.70 22.47
C ARG A 162 23.43 64.98 22.77
N GLU A 163 22.84 66.16 22.53
CA GLU A 163 23.45 67.44 22.88
C GLU A 163 23.46 67.72 24.40
N ARG A 164 22.43 67.31 25.14
CA ARG A 164 22.44 67.39 26.61
C ARG A 164 23.53 66.52 27.23
N ALA A 165 23.65 65.27 26.79
CA ALA A 165 24.67 64.35 27.28
C ALA A 165 26.10 64.88 27.04
N ASN A 166 26.36 65.45 25.85
CA ASN A 166 27.67 66.05 25.53
C ASN A 166 27.95 67.33 26.34
N ARG A 167 26.93 68.10 26.70
CA ARG A 167 27.10 69.32 27.51
C ARG A 167 27.37 69.01 28.98
N GLU A 168 26.80 67.93 29.51
CA GLU A 168 27.12 67.44 30.85
C GLU A 168 28.51 66.84 30.94
N PHE A 169 28.94 66.07 29.93
CA PHE A 169 30.29 65.50 29.88
C PHE A 169 31.40 66.56 29.90
N LYS A 170 31.18 67.72 29.27
CA LYS A 170 32.14 68.84 29.26
C LYS A 170 32.22 69.65 30.57
N LYS A 171 31.32 69.41 31.54
CA LYS A 171 31.42 70.05 32.88
C LYS A 171 32.35 69.30 33.84
N TYR A 172 32.77 68.09 33.48
CA TYR A 172 33.59 67.20 34.31
C TYR A 172 35.00 66.97 33.75
N LEU A 173 35.41 67.76 32.74
CA LEU A 173 36.78 67.88 32.22
C LEU A 173 37.27 69.31 32.49
#